data_AF-A0A7C0XE81-F1
#
_entry.id   AF-A0A7C0XE81-F1
#
_cell.length_a   1.000
_cell.length_b   1.000
_cell.length_c   1.000
_cell.angle_alpha   90.00
_cell.angle_beta   90.00
_cell.angle_gamma   90.00
#
_symmetry.space_group_name_H-M   'P 1'
#
loop_
_entity.id
_entity.type
_entity.pdbx_description
1 polymer ?
#
loop_
_entity_poly.entity_id
_entity_poly.type
_entity_poly.pdbx_seq_one_letter_code
_entity_poly.pdbx_strand_id
1 'polypeptide(L)'
;MQRTGVAKLPLHYGKAPRWLIVRMRKLAREIVTIIVDEYGTGGFLKRLSDPFWFQALGCVLGYDWHSSGVTTVVTGVLKQAVVPEEHGVAVCGGKGRLSRQAPLEIGVAGERFGFSTDKIDVLRYASKMSAKVDNTAIQAGYQLYHHAFFVAEDGRWVVIQQGMCPKDRTARRYHW
;
A
#
# COMPACT_ATOMS: atom_id res chain seq x y z
N MET A 1 5.41 16.26 -1.32
CA MET A 1 4.96 14.93 -1.80
C MET A 1 4.96 14.98 -3.31
N GLN A 2 5.59 14.00 -3.97
CA GLN A 2 5.64 13.93 -5.43
C GLN A 2 4.99 12.61 -5.86
N ARG A 3 4.13 12.66 -6.87
CA ARG A 3 3.49 11.45 -7.41
C ARG A 3 4.52 10.69 -8.26
N THR A 4 4.77 9.44 -7.92
CA THR A 4 5.82 8.62 -8.56
C THR A 4 5.29 7.78 -9.71
N GLY A 5 3.99 7.44 -9.71
CA GLY A 5 3.40 6.70 -10.83
C GLY A 5 1.88 6.50 -10.75
N VAL A 6 1.29 6.06 -11.87
CA VAL A 6 -0.13 5.68 -11.97
C VAL A 6 -0.33 4.49 -12.89
N ALA A 7 -1.29 3.62 -12.54
CA ALA A 7 -1.78 2.54 -13.40
C ALA A 7 -3.31 2.58 -13.51
N LYS A 8 -3.86 2.26 -14.70
CA LYS A 8 -5.30 2.07 -14.94
C LYS A 8 -5.59 0.56 -15.10
N LEU A 9 -6.63 0.07 -14.42
CA LEU A 9 -7.00 -1.35 -14.35
C LEU A 9 -8.51 -1.51 -14.58
N PRO A 10 -9.00 -2.60 -15.19
CA PRO A 10 -10.43 -2.90 -15.24
C PRO A 10 -10.98 -3.31 -13.86
N LEU A 11 -12.23 -2.96 -13.59
CA LEU A 11 -12.92 -3.40 -12.38
C LEU A 11 -13.29 -4.88 -12.46
N HIS A 12 -12.81 -5.65 -11.48
CA HIS A 12 -13.15 -7.05 -11.29
C HIS A 12 -13.95 -7.25 -10.00
N TYR A 13 -14.91 -8.16 -10.05
CA TYR A 13 -15.72 -8.58 -8.91
C TYR A 13 -15.20 -9.88 -8.31
N GLY A 14 -15.60 -10.17 -7.07
CA GLY A 14 -15.18 -11.37 -6.34
C GLY A 14 -14.13 -11.09 -5.26
N LYS A 15 -13.73 -12.16 -4.58
CA LYS A 15 -12.72 -12.14 -3.51
C LYS A 15 -11.64 -13.16 -3.82
N ALA A 16 -10.40 -12.80 -3.53
CA ALA A 16 -9.30 -13.76 -3.54
C ALA A 16 -9.64 -14.93 -2.61
N PRO A 17 -9.49 -16.18 -3.06
CA PRO A 17 -9.83 -17.33 -2.24
C PRO A 17 -8.87 -17.43 -1.05
N ARG A 18 -9.38 -17.84 0.12
CA ARG A 18 -8.61 -17.86 1.37
C ARG A 18 -7.34 -18.71 1.28
N TRP A 19 -7.40 -19.84 0.58
CA TRP A 19 -6.23 -20.71 0.38
C TRP A 19 -5.10 -20.02 -0.36
N LEU A 20 -5.42 -19.14 -1.32
CA LEU A 20 -4.44 -18.36 -2.06
C LEU A 20 -3.82 -17.31 -1.14
N ILE A 21 -4.63 -16.56 -0.40
CA ILE A 21 -4.14 -15.54 0.55
C ILE A 21 -3.15 -16.14 1.56
N VAL A 22 -3.42 -17.34 2.08
CA VAL A 22 -2.49 -18.01 3.01
C VAL A 22 -1.13 -18.29 2.34
N ARG A 23 -1.12 -18.75 1.09
CA ARG A 23 0.11 -18.99 0.33
C ARG A 23 0.83 -17.68 -0.02
N MET A 24 0.09 -16.68 -0.46
CA MET A 24 0.59 -15.33 -0.75
C MET A 24 1.29 -14.73 0.46
N ARG A 25 0.72 -14.86 1.67
CA ARG A 25 1.33 -14.33 2.90
C ARG A 25 2.67 -14.97 3.21
N LYS A 26 2.76 -16.30 3.11
CA LYS A 26 4.01 -17.03 3.34
C LYS A 26 5.08 -16.58 2.36
N LEU A 27 4.77 -16.56 1.06
CA LEU A 27 5.72 -16.14 0.04
C LEU A 27 6.09 -14.65 0.14
N ALA A 28 5.12 -13.78 0.41
CA ALA A 28 5.35 -12.36 0.56
C ALA A 28 6.27 -12.05 1.74
N ARG A 29 6.15 -12.78 2.86
CA ARG A 29 7.06 -12.64 3.99
C ARG A 29 8.50 -12.87 3.56
N GLU A 30 8.80 -14.04 3.00
CA GLU A 30 10.17 -14.37 2.56
C GLU A 30 10.71 -13.40 1.51
N ILE A 31 9.88 -12.97 0.55
CA ILE A 31 10.28 -11.97 -0.44
C ILE A 31 10.62 -10.64 0.23
N VAL A 32 9.81 -10.16 1.17
CA VAL A 32 10.09 -8.91 1.89
C VAL A 32 11.36 -9.06 2.72
N THR A 33 11.53 -10.16 3.46
CA THR A 33 12.73 -10.43 4.26
C THR A 33 13.98 -10.32 3.39
N ILE A 34 14.06 -11.06 2.28
CA ILE A 34 15.22 -11.03 1.38
C ILE A 34 15.47 -9.62 0.82
N ILE A 35 14.42 -8.89 0.41
CA ILE A 35 14.60 -7.54 -0.14
C ILE A 35 15.11 -6.57 0.94
N VAL A 36 14.60 -6.67 2.16
CA VAL A 36 15.03 -5.81 3.28
C VAL A 36 16.45 -6.16 3.71
N ASP A 37 16.81 -7.44 3.78
CA ASP A 37 18.16 -7.88 4.17
C ASP A 37 19.21 -7.42 3.15
N GLU A 38 18.92 -7.56 1.85
CA GLU A 38 19.86 -7.25 0.76
C GLU A 38 19.90 -5.76 0.39
N TYR A 39 18.78 -5.04 0.50
CA TYR A 39 18.63 -3.67 -0.02
C TYR A 39 18.11 -2.65 1.01
N GLY A 40 17.88 -3.07 2.25
CA GLY A 40 17.30 -2.25 3.31
C GLY A 40 15.82 -1.93 3.08
N THR A 41 15.21 -1.34 4.11
CA THR A 41 13.81 -0.84 4.07
C THR A 41 13.58 0.13 2.92
N GLY A 42 14.57 0.98 2.62
CA GLY A 42 14.55 1.90 1.49
C GLY A 42 14.47 1.23 0.12
N GLY A 43 15.22 0.14 -0.07
CA GLY A 43 15.17 -0.66 -1.29
C GLY A 43 13.81 -1.31 -1.50
N PHE A 44 13.14 -1.70 -0.41
CA PHE A 44 11.77 -2.19 -0.45
C PHE A 44 10.76 -1.08 -0.78
N LEU A 45 10.81 0.07 -0.09
CA LEU A 45 9.91 1.19 -0.34
C LEU A 45 10.06 1.76 -1.76
N LYS A 46 11.27 1.84 -2.30
CA LYS A 46 11.54 2.28 -3.69
C LYS A 46 10.91 1.34 -4.72
N ARG A 47 10.88 0.04 -4.45
CA ARG A 47 10.21 -0.94 -5.31
C ARG A 47 8.70 -0.82 -5.21
N LEU A 48 8.17 -0.59 -4.01
CA LEU A 48 6.74 -0.35 -3.81
C LEU A 48 6.25 0.96 -4.44
N SER A 49 7.08 1.98 -4.59
CA SER A 49 6.69 3.23 -5.26
C SER A 49 6.56 3.10 -6.78
N ASP A 50 7.12 2.04 -7.37
CA ASP A 50 6.96 1.72 -8.79
C ASP A 50 5.66 0.91 -9.03
N PRO A 51 4.68 1.46 -9.77
CA PRO A 51 3.43 0.76 -10.04
C PRO A 51 3.60 -0.55 -10.83
N PHE A 52 4.61 -0.66 -11.70
CA PHE A 52 4.88 -1.86 -12.49
C PHE A 52 5.53 -2.94 -11.63
N TRP A 53 6.49 -2.56 -10.78
CA TRP A 53 7.08 -3.51 -9.84
C TRP A 53 6.02 -4.05 -8.88
N PHE A 54 5.16 -3.18 -8.34
CA PHE A 54 4.03 -3.61 -7.49
C PHE A 54 3.07 -4.55 -8.23
N GLN A 55 2.84 -4.30 -9.53
CA GLN A 55 2.03 -5.18 -10.37
C GLN A 55 2.68 -6.55 -10.53
N ALA A 56 3.98 -6.58 -10.83
CA ALA A 56 4.77 -7.79 -10.96
C ALA A 56 4.81 -8.59 -9.65
N LEU A 57 4.92 -7.93 -8.49
CA LEU A 57 4.81 -8.57 -7.18
C LEU A 57 3.48 -9.30 -7.03
N GLY A 58 2.37 -8.68 -7.46
CA GLY A 58 1.06 -9.33 -7.47
C GLY A 58 1.06 -10.66 -8.25
N CYS A 59 1.71 -10.69 -9.42
CA CYS A 59 1.83 -11.89 -10.23
C CYS A 59 2.77 -12.94 -9.65
N VAL A 60 3.90 -12.52 -9.07
CA VAL A 60 4.82 -13.43 -8.37
C VAL A 60 4.11 -14.11 -7.19
N LEU A 61 3.21 -13.41 -6.51
CA LEU A 61 2.38 -13.96 -5.45
C LEU A 61 1.24 -14.87 -5.97
N GLY A 62 1.16 -15.12 -7.28
CA GLY A 62 0.13 -15.96 -7.89
C GLY A 62 -1.23 -15.26 -8.01
N TYR A 63 -1.27 -13.93 -7.97
CA TYR A 63 -2.47 -13.15 -8.22
C TYR A 63 -2.52 -12.65 -9.68
N ASP A 64 -3.73 -12.29 -10.13
CA ASP A 64 -4.00 -11.88 -11.51
C ASP A 64 -3.21 -10.61 -11.94
N TRP A 65 -2.79 -10.53 -13.20
CA TRP A 65 -2.05 -9.39 -13.77
C TRP A 65 -2.95 -8.20 -14.11
N HIS A 66 -4.19 -8.41 -14.53
CA HIS A 66 -5.02 -7.34 -15.12
C HIS A 66 -6.28 -7.05 -14.30
N SER A 67 -6.15 -6.97 -12.97
CA SER A 67 -7.29 -6.80 -12.07
C SER A 67 -7.13 -5.64 -11.10
N SER A 68 -8.18 -4.84 -10.93
CA SER A 68 -8.28 -3.86 -9.83
C SER A 68 -8.12 -4.51 -8.45
N GLY A 69 -8.36 -5.81 -8.32
CA GLY A 69 -8.18 -6.56 -7.08
C GLY A 69 -6.74 -6.58 -6.58
N VAL A 70 -5.75 -6.55 -7.49
CA VAL A 70 -4.31 -6.65 -7.19
C VAL A 70 -3.92 -5.70 -6.10
N THR A 71 -4.25 -4.42 -6.27
CA THR A 71 -3.89 -3.36 -5.33
C THR A 71 -4.38 -3.65 -3.93
N THR A 72 -5.65 -4.04 -3.80
CA THR A 72 -6.25 -4.28 -2.48
C THR A 72 -5.84 -5.60 -1.85
N VAL A 73 -5.55 -6.62 -2.66
CA VAL A 73 -5.17 -7.95 -2.19
C VAL A 73 -3.70 -7.96 -1.79
N VAL A 74 -2.81 -7.46 -2.65
CA VAL A 74 -1.36 -7.42 -2.39
C VAL A 74 -1.06 -6.54 -1.17
N THR A 75 -1.67 -5.37 -1.05
CA THR A 75 -1.50 -4.54 0.18
C THR A 75 -2.03 -5.24 1.42
N GLY A 76 -3.17 -5.93 1.34
CA GLY A 76 -3.72 -6.71 2.44
C GLY A 76 -2.86 -7.92 2.82
N VAL A 77 -2.20 -8.55 1.85
CA VAL A 77 -1.21 -9.62 2.05
C VAL A 77 0.04 -9.07 2.72
N LEU A 78 0.61 -7.98 2.18
CA LEU A 78 1.79 -7.33 2.75
C LEU A 78 1.55 -6.89 4.19
N LYS A 79 0.40 -6.27 4.49
CA LYS A 79 0.04 -5.88 5.86
C LYS A 79 -0.01 -7.05 6.85
N GLN A 80 -0.23 -8.27 6.39
CA GLN A 80 -0.26 -9.47 7.24
C GLN A 80 1.01 -10.31 7.18
N ALA A 81 1.95 -9.99 6.27
CA ALA A 81 3.20 -10.71 6.06
C ALA A 81 4.38 -9.96 6.68
N VAL A 82 4.35 -8.62 6.59
CA VAL A 82 5.33 -7.72 7.19
C VAL A 82 5.12 -7.68 8.70
N VAL A 83 6.21 -7.91 9.43
CA VAL A 83 6.28 -7.76 10.90
C VAL A 83 7.20 -6.59 11.19
N PRO A 84 6.72 -5.48 11.79
CA PRO A 84 7.51 -4.26 11.99
C PRO A 84 8.85 -4.48 12.70
N GLU A 85 8.88 -5.33 13.72
CA GLU A 85 10.05 -5.63 14.54
C GLU A 85 11.12 -6.45 13.79
N GLU A 86 10.72 -7.19 12.76
CA GLU A 86 11.63 -8.03 11.96
C GLU A 86 12.06 -7.32 10.67
N HIS A 87 11.17 -6.56 10.04
CA HIS A 87 11.37 -6.00 8.71
C HIS A 87 11.63 -4.49 8.71
N GLY A 88 11.54 -3.83 9.88
CA GLY A 88 11.68 -2.38 9.99
C GLY A 88 10.65 -1.58 9.19
N VAL A 89 9.50 -2.19 8.85
CA VAL A 89 8.44 -1.56 8.03
C VAL A 89 7.07 -1.90 8.61
N ALA A 90 6.15 -0.92 8.64
CA ALA A 90 4.76 -1.11 8.99
C ALA A 90 3.84 -0.73 7.82
N VAL A 91 2.69 -1.42 7.72
CA VAL A 91 1.66 -1.15 6.72
C VAL A 91 0.37 -0.71 7.39
N CYS A 92 -0.02 0.53 7.15
CA CYS A 92 -1.19 1.17 7.73
C CYS A 92 -2.30 1.35 6.68
N GLY A 93 -3.56 1.30 7.11
CA GLY A 93 -4.73 1.44 6.25
C GLY A 93 -5.21 0.15 5.59
N GLY A 94 -5.83 0.28 4.43
CA GLY A 94 -6.34 -0.83 3.63
C GLY A 94 -7.53 -0.45 2.75
N LYS A 95 -8.35 -1.45 2.42
CA LYS A 95 -9.56 -1.29 1.60
C LYS A 95 -10.76 -0.86 2.46
N GLY A 96 -11.60 0.02 1.92
CA GLY A 96 -12.88 0.39 2.50
C GLY A 96 -12.70 1.08 3.85
N ARG A 97 -13.33 0.56 4.91
CA ARG A 97 -13.26 1.17 6.25
C ARG A 97 -11.84 1.20 6.81
N LEU A 98 -10.98 0.24 6.44
CA LEU A 98 -9.58 0.20 6.89
C LEU A 98 -8.78 1.39 6.35
N SER A 99 -9.14 1.97 5.19
CA SER A 99 -8.44 3.15 4.66
C SER A 99 -8.45 4.33 5.65
N ARG A 100 -9.56 4.47 6.39
CA ARG A 100 -9.76 5.55 7.38
C ARG A 100 -9.01 5.32 8.69
N GLN A 101 -8.53 4.09 8.93
CA GLN A 101 -7.75 3.75 10.12
C GLN A 101 -6.26 4.09 9.96
N ALA A 102 -5.79 4.44 8.77
CA ALA A 102 -4.37 4.71 8.51
C ALA A 102 -3.77 5.75 9.49
N PRO A 103 -4.39 6.91 9.79
CA PRO A 103 -3.80 7.87 10.73
C PRO A 103 -3.62 7.34 12.17
N LEU A 104 -4.52 6.47 12.61
CA LEU A 104 -4.43 5.81 13.92
C LEU A 104 -3.28 4.80 13.91
N GLU A 105 -3.26 3.92 12.91
CA GLU A 105 -2.22 2.89 12.77
C GLU A 105 -0.82 3.47 12.55
N ILE A 106 -0.70 4.63 11.88
CA ILE A 106 0.56 5.38 11.76
C ILE A 106 1.07 5.82 13.14
N GLY A 107 0.17 6.21 14.05
CA GLY A 107 0.54 6.54 15.43
C GLY A 107 1.15 5.35 16.15
N VAL A 108 0.44 4.21 16.11
CA VAL A 108 0.90 2.97 16.74
C VAL A 108 2.23 2.50 16.15
N ALA A 109 2.40 2.57 14.83
CA ALA A 109 3.65 2.21 14.17
C ALA A 109 4.79 3.17 14.53
N GLY A 110 4.51 4.47 14.60
CA GLY A 110 5.49 5.48 14.97
C GLY A 110 5.97 5.34 16.42
N GLU A 111 5.06 5.08 17.36
CA GLU A 111 5.42 4.77 18.76
C GLU A 111 6.31 3.53 18.83
N ARG A 112 5.96 2.48 18.07
CA ARG A 112 6.77 1.24 17.99
C ARG A 112 8.17 1.46 17.43
N PHE A 113 8.32 2.36 16.45
CA PHE A 113 9.62 2.74 15.88
C PHE A 113 10.33 3.85 16.68
N GLY A 114 9.77 4.31 17.80
CA GLY A 114 10.38 5.36 18.64
C GLY A 114 10.37 6.76 18.02
N PHE A 115 9.42 7.05 17.12
CA PHE A 115 9.28 8.38 16.53
C PHE A 115 8.77 9.41 17.54
N SER A 116 9.27 10.64 17.41
CA SER A 116 8.71 11.78 18.13
C SER A 116 7.27 12.07 17.69
N THR A 117 6.49 12.70 18.57
CA THR A 117 5.12 13.15 18.27
C THR A 117 5.06 13.99 16.98
N ASP A 118 6.00 14.93 16.81
CA ASP A 118 6.08 15.77 15.61
C ASP A 118 6.26 14.94 14.33
N LYS A 119 7.13 13.93 14.37
CA LYS A 119 7.35 13.03 13.22
C LYS A 119 6.09 12.23 12.90
N ILE A 120 5.40 11.72 13.93
CA ILE A 120 4.13 11.00 13.77
C ILE A 120 3.07 11.90 13.13
N ASP A 121 2.96 13.15 13.56
CA ASP A 121 1.98 14.09 13.03
C ASP A 121 2.29 14.51 11.58
N VAL A 122 3.57 14.67 11.24
CA VAL A 122 4.01 14.85 9.83
C VAL A 122 3.61 13.65 8.96
N LEU A 123 3.80 12.41 9.44
CA LEU A 123 3.41 11.20 8.70
C LEU A 123 1.88 11.09 8.55
N ARG A 124 1.11 11.38 9.59
CA ARG A 124 -0.36 11.44 9.54
C ARG A 124 -0.83 12.50 8.54
N TYR A 125 -0.19 13.67 8.52
CA TYR A 125 -0.47 14.72 7.58
C TYR A 125 -0.17 14.28 6.14
N ALA A 126 1.00 13.69 5.89
CA ALA A 126 1.38 13.16 4.58
C ALA A 126 0.38 12.11 4.07
N SER A 127 -0.04 11.19 4.95
CA SER A 127 -1.09 10.20 4.64
C SER A 127 -2.41 10.86 4.21
N LYS A 128 -2.90 11.83 5.00
CA LYS A 128 -4.17 12.53 4.71
C LYS A 128 -4.09 13.34 3.43
N MET A 129 -2.96 14.02 3.20
CA MET A 129 -2.78 14.87 2.03
C MET A 129 -2.64 14.06 0.75
N SER A 130 -1.95 12.90 0.77
CA SER A 130 -1.88 11.99 -0.38
C SER A 130 -3.29 11.52 -0.80
N ALA A 131 -4.13 11.13 0.17
CA ALA A 131 -5.52 10.78 -0.09
C ALA A 131 -6.34 11.97 -0.62
N LYS A 132 -6.16 13.17 -0.05
CA LYS A 132 -6.88 14.38 -0.47
C LYS A 132 -6.54 14.79 -1.91
N VAL A 133 -5.28 14.67 -2.32
CA VAL A 133 -4.86 15.01 -3.68
C VAL A 133 -5.56 14.11 -4.70
N ASP A 134 -5.50 12.79 -4.56
CA ASP A 134 -6.13 11.91 -5.57
C ASP A 134 -7.66 11.87 -5.49
N ASN A 135 -8.26 12.16 -4.32
CA ASN A 135 -9.71 12.18 -4.18
C ASN A 135 -10.37 13.49 -4.61
N THR A 136 -9.69 14.62 -4.46
CA THR A 136 -10.29 15.95 -4.65
C THR A 136 -9.57 16.81 -5.67
N ALA A 137 -8.24 16.85 -5.63
CA ALA A 137 -7.46 17.69 -6.56
C ALA A 137 -7.40 17.07 -7.97
N ILE A 138 -7.36 15.74 -8.06
CA ILE A 138 -7.43 15.02 -9.34
C ILE A 138 -8.91 14.75 -9.67
N GLN A 139 -9.59 15.74 -10.26
CA GLN A 139 -10.99 15.65 -10.68
C GLN A 139 -11.18 14.75 -11.92
N ALA A 140 -10.88 13.46 -11.79
CA ALA A 140 -10.99 12.49 -12.88
C ALA A 140 -12.17 11.51 -12.71
N GLY A 141 -13.08 11.75 -11.74
CA GLY A 141 -14.22 10.87 -11.46
C GLY A 141 -13.89 9.56 -10.74
N TYR A 142 -12.66 9.39 -10.24
CA TYR A 142 -12.25 8.21 -9.47
C TYR A 142 -12.38 8.47 -7.97
N GLN A 143 -13.35 7.83 -7.32
CA GLN A 143 -13.52 7.92 -5.87
C GLN A 143 -12.59 6.93 -5.16
N LEU A 144 -11.78 7.41 -4.20
CA LEU A 144 -10.88 6.55 -3.44
C LEU A 144 -11.66 5.54 -2.58
N TYR A 145 -11.24 4.28 -2.65
CA TYR A 145 -11.79 3.21 -1.82
C TYR A 145 -10.71 2.36 -1.14
N HIS A 146 -9.44 2.66 -1.41
CA HIS A 146 -8.30 1.98 -0.83
C HIS A 146 -7.18 2.98 -0.57
N HIS A 147 -6.56 2.90 0.60
CA HIS A 147 -5.43 3.71 1.02
C HIS A 147 -4.52 2.87 1.90
N ALA A 148 -3.29 2.61 1.46
CA ALA A 148 -2.27 1.93 2.23
C ALA A 148 -1.03 2.83 2.37
N PHE A 149 -0.60 3.05 3.61
CA PHE A 149 0.57 3.84 3.96
C PHE A 149 1.64 2.91 4.51
N PHE A 150 2.77 2.80 3.83
CA PHE A 150 3.91 2.02 4.29
C PHE A 150 4.92 2.97 4.91
N VAL A 151 5.42 2.65 6.09
CA VAL A 151 6.41 3.47 6.81
C VAL A 151 7.54 2.58 7.32
N ALA A 152 8.78 2.98 7.03
CA ALA A 152 9.97 2.34 7.55
C ALA A 152 10.38 2.95 8.90
N GLU A 153 11.18 2.21 9.66
CA GLU A 153 11.74 2.61 10.96
C GLU A 153 12.67 3.83 10.89
N ASP A 154 13.16 4.21 9.71
CA ASP A 154 13.91 5.45 9.48
C ASP A 154 12.98 6.64 9.10
N GLY A 155 11.68 6.40 9.06
CA GLY A 155 10.66 7.39 8.77
C GLY A 155 10.48 7.73 7.30
N ARG A 156 11.10 6.97 6.37
CA ARG A 156 10.71 6.96 4.96
C ARG A 156 9.37 6.26 4.79
N TRP A 157 8.64 6.61 3.74
CA TRP A 157 7.30 6.08 3.52
C TRP A 157 6.94 6.03 2.04
N VAL A 158 5.94 5.22 1.70
CA VAL A 158 5.26 5.22 0.39
C VAL A 158 3.76 5.09 0.60
N VAL A 159 2.97 5.75 -0.24
CA VAL A 159 1.50 5.57 -0.24
C VAL A 159 1.07 4.88 -1.51
N ILE A 160 0.25 3.83 -1.36
CA ILE A 160 -0.42 3.16 -2.46
C ILE A 160 -1.92 3.28 -2.25
N GLN A 161 -2.60 3.96 -3.17
CA GLN A 161 -4.03 4.22 -3.07
C GLN A 161 -4.73 3.89 -4.39
N GLN A 162 -6.02 3.56 -4.30
CA GLN A 162 -6.81 3.21 -5.48
C GLN A 162 -8.19 3.86 -5.45
N GLY A 163 -8.52 4.53 -6.56
CA GLY A 163 -9.84 5.04 -6.85
C GLY A 163 -10.57 4.18 -7.89
N MET A 164 -11.90 4.22 -7.88
CA MET A 164 -12.74 3.59 -8.89
C MET A 164 -13.64 4.60 -9.59
N CYS A 165 -13.84 4.42 -10.89
CA CYS A 165 -14.85 5.12 -11.67
C CYS A 165 -15.91 4.10 -12.11
N PRO A 166 -17.09 4.06 -11.46
CA PRO A 166 -18.15 3.13 -11.84
C PRO A 166 -18.68 3.32 -13.26
N LYS A 167 -18.68 4.56 -13.76
CA LYS A 167 -19.11 4.89 -15.13
C LYS A 167 -18.20 4.24 -16.18
N ASP A 168 -16.88 4.38 -16.01
CA ASP A 168 -15.89 3.87 -16.94
C ASP A 168 -15.50 2.40 -16.65
N ARG A 169 -16.04 1.81 -15.58
CA ARG A 169 -15.72 0.47 -15.08
C ARG A 169 -14.22 0.21 -14.90
N THR A 170 -13.49 1.24 -14.48
CA THR A 170 -12.04 1.16 -14.24
C THR A 170 -11.67 1.55 -12.82
N ALA A 171 -10.52 1.07 -12.37
CA ALA A 171 -9.80 1.53 -11.20
C ALA A 171 -8.50 2.24 -11.62
N ARG A 172 -8.06 3.19 -10.81
CA ARG A 172 -6.77 3.87 -10.97
C ARG A 172 -5.96 3.76 -9.70
N ARG A 173 -4.79 3.14 -9.78
CA ARG A 173 -3.82 3.03 -8.70
C ARG A 173 -2.84 4.19 -8.76
N TYR A 174 -2.55 4.80 -7.62
CA TYR A 174 -1.62 5.93 -7.46
C TYR A 174 -0.54 5.56 -6.44
N HIS A 175 0.69 5.98 -6.71
CA HIS A 175 1.85 5.81 -5.83
C HIS A 175 2.48 7.18 -5.53
N TRP A 176 2.87 7.38 -4.27
CA TRP A 176 3.49 8.59 -3.73
C TRP A 176 4.74 8.23 -2.95
#